data_AF-A0A2R7MCC8-F1
#
_entry.id   AF-A0A2R7MCC8-F1
#
_cell.length_a   1.000
_cell.length_b   1.000
_cell.length_c   1.000
_cell.angle_alpha   90.00
_cell.angle_beta   90.00
_cell.angle_gamma   90.00
#
_symmetry.space_group_name_H-M   'P 1'
#
loop_
_entity.id
_entity.type
_entity.pdbx_description
1 polymer ?
#
loop_
_entity_poly.entity_id
_entity_poly.type
_entity_poly.pdbx_seq_one_letter_code
_entity_poly.pdbx_strand_id
1 'polypeptide(L)' 'MTTRDQDFDKDETVAEVEERVQARFPAAPDEVVHDEAVAAVDRYADAPVKDFIEIIAERDARAAVADTLDGA' A
#
# COMPACT_ATOMS: atom_id res chain seq x y z
N MET A 1 16.23 -3.33 24.41
CA MET A 1 16.00 -2.92 23.02
C MET A 1 15.91 -4.19 22.20
N THR A 2 14.70 -4.66 21.92
CA THR A 2 14.50 -5.86 21.10
C THR A 2 14.57 -5.42 19.64
N THR A 3 15.70 -5.72 19.01
CA THR A 3 15.87 -5.71 17.57
C THR A 3 14.77 -6.58 16.97
N ARG A 4 13.82 -5.96 16.27
CA ARG A 4 12.91 -6.66 15.36
C ARG A 4 13.50 -6.49 13.97
N ASP A 5 14.52 -7.29 13.66
CA ASP A 5 14.73 -7.75 12.29
C ASP A 5 13.54 -8.70 11.99
N GLN A 6 12.36 -8.13 11.77
CA GLN A 6 11.35 -8.82 10.99
C GLN A 6 11.77 -8.57 9.56
N ASP A 7 12.26 -9.62 8.88
CA ASP A 7 12.39 -9.59 7.43
C ASP A 7 11.06 -9.06 6.88
N PHE A 8 11.14 -7.94 6.17
CA PHE A 8 9.97 -7.28 5.62
C PHE A 8 9.33 -8.22 4.60
N ASP A 9 8.17 -8.79 4.94
CA ASP A 9 7.40 -9.62 4.04
C ASP A 9 6.55 -8.72 3.16
N LYS A 10 7.04 -8.52 1.94
CA LYS A 10 6.39 -7.65 0.95
C LYS A 10 5.00 -8.16 0.60
N ASP A 11 4.84 -9.46 0.45
CA ASP A 11 3.59 -10.05 -0.02
C ASP A 11 2.51 -9.96 1.06
N GLU A 12 2.88 -10.18 2.33
CA GLU A 12 1.99 -9.93 3.48
C GLU A 12 1.60 -8.44 3.57
N THR A 13 2.57 -7.53 3.40
CA THR A 13 2.32 -6.08 3.45
C THR A 13 1.39 -5.64 2.32
N VAL A 14 1.57 -6.15 1.10
CA VAL A 14 0.67 -5.85 -0.04
C VAL A 14 -0.75 -6.32 0.26
N ALA A 15 -0.93 -7.54 0.76
CA ALA A 15 -2.24 -8.08 1.08
C ALA A 15 -2.99 -7.25 2.14
N GLU A 16 -2.30 -6.80 3.19
CA GLU A 16 -2.91 -5.93 4.21
C GLU A 16 -3.29 -4.56 3.66
N VAL A 17 -2.44 -3.96 2.81
CA VAL A 17 -2.73 -2.68 2.17
C VAL A 17 -3.93 -2.82 1.23
N GLU A 18 -3.96 -3.88 0.42
CA GLU A 18 -5.04 -4.20 -0.52
C GLU A 18 -6.39 -4.30 0.20
N GLU A 19 -6.47 -5.05 1.31
CA GLU A 19 -7.69 -5.18 2.11
C GLU A 19 -8.18 -3.81 2.61
N ARG A 20 -7.25 -2.99 3.13
CA ARG A 20 -7.58 -1.68 3.70
C ARG A 20 -8.05 -0.69 2.62
N VAL A 21 -7.45 -0.67 1.43
CA VAL A 21 -7.92 0.23 0.37
C VAL A 21 -9.18 -0.30 -0.32
N GLN A 22 -9.37 -1.61 -0.50
CA GLN A 22 -10.62 -2.18 -1.01
C GLN A 22 -11.81 -1.89 -0.08
N ALA A 23 -11.61 -2.00 1.24
CA ALA A 23 -12.63 -1.62 2.23
C ALA A 23 -13.01 -0.13 2.14
N ARG A 24 -12.09 0.72 1.67
CA ARG A 24 -12.32 2.16 1.50
C ARG A 24 -12.92 2.52 0.13
N PHE A 25 -12.63 1.72 -0.89
CA PHE A 25 -13.09 1.89 -2.27
C PHE A 25 -13.79 0.62 -2.77
N PRO A 26 -14.95 0.24 -2.20
CA PRO A 26 -15.61 -1.04 -2.50
C PRO A 26 -16.16 -1.16 -3.93
N ALA A 27 -16.15 -0.07 -4.70
CA ALA A 27 -16.53 -0.05 -6.11
C ALA A 27 -15.33 -0.07 -7.06
N ALA A 28 -14.11 -0.02 -6.54
CA ALA A 28 -12.90 -0.11 -7.36
C ALA A 28 -12.70 -1.56 -7.84
N PRO A 29 -12.22 -1.76 -9.08
CA PRO A 29 -11.83 -3.08 -9.55
C PRO A 29 -10.66 -3.63 -8.75
N ASP A 30 -10.73 -4.92 -8.39
CA ASP A 30 -9.69 -5.59 -7.60
C ASP A 30 -8.29 -5.50 -8.25
N GLU A 31 -8.20 -5.59 -9.58
CA GLU A 31 -6.93 -5.43 -10.32
C GLU A 31 -6.30 -4.03 -10.11
N VAL A 32 -7.11 -2.97 -10.10
CA VAL A 32 -6.62 -1.60 -9.88
C VAL A 32 -6.11 -1.43 -8.45
N VAL A 33 -6.82 -2.01 -7.49
CA VAL A 33 -6.45 -1.95 -6.07
C VAL A 33 -5.17 -2.74 -5.80
N HIS A 34 -5.02 -3.90 -6.42
CA HIS A 34 -3.80 -4.70 -6.36
C HIS A 34 -2.59 -3.96 -6.96
N ASP A 35 -2.71 -3.44 -8.19
CA ASP A 35 -1.62 -2.74 -8.88
C ASP A 35 -1.12 -1.51 -8.09
N GLU A 36 -2.04 -0.71 -7.55
CA GLU A 36 -1.70 0.46 -6.74
C GLU A 36 -1.11 0.09 -5.37
N ALA A 37 -1.60 -0.99 -4.73
CA ALA A 37 -1.03 -1.50 -3.48
C ALA A 37 0.41 -2.00 -3.68
N VAL A 38 0.67 -2.78 -4.74
CA VAL A 38 2.02 -3.24 -5.09
C VAL A 38 2.93 -2.06 -5.36
N ALA A 39 2.51 -1.09 -6.19
CA ALA A 39 3.32 0.08 -6.53
C ALA A 39 3.61 0.99 -5.33
N ALA A 40 2.68 1.08 -4.37
CA ALA A 40 2.87 1.81 -3.14
C ALA A 40 3.88 1.10 -2.23
N VAL A 41 3.73 -0.20 -2.00
CA VAL A 41 4.64 -1.00 -1.17
C VAL A 41 6.06 -1.04 -1.78
N ASP A 42 6.18 -1.19 -3.10
CA ASP A 42 7.47 -1.16 -3.80
C ASP A 42 8.24 0.16 -3.64
N ARG A 43 7.51 1.28 -3.57
CA ARG A 43 8.10 2.62 -3.37
C ARG A 43 8.85 2.75 -2.04
N TYR A 44 8.52 1.89 -1.08
CA TYR A 44 9.04 1.95 0.28
C TYR A 44 9.87 0.72 0.66
N ALA A 45 9.92 -0.32 -0.18
CA ALA A 45 10.71 -1.53 0.07
C ALA A 45 12.21 -1.24 0.30
N ASP A 46 12.74 -0.21 -0.35
CA ASP A 46 14.14 0.26 -0.18
C ASP A 46 14.28 1.42 0.83
N ALA A 47 13.21 1.82 1.51
CA ALA A 47 13.25 2.95 2.44
C ALA A 47 14.01 2.57 3.73
N PRO A 48 14.90 3.44 4.24
CA PRO A 48 15.73 3.17 5.41
C PRO A 48 14.96 3.05 6.74
N VAL A 49 13.65 3.32 6.74
CA VAL A 49 12.78 3.21 7.92
C VAL A 49 11.53 2.40 7.54
N LYS A 50 11.52 1.13 7.94
CA LYS A 50 10.46 0.17 7.58
C LYS A 50 9.18 0.31 8.42
N ASP A 51 9.28 0.90 9.61
CA ASP A 51 8.17 1.01 10.58
C ASP A 51 7.03 1.96 10.15
N PHE A 52 7.27 2.84 9.15
CA PHE A 52 6.27 3.82 8.69
C PHE A 52 5.77 3.55 7.27
N ILE A 53 6.23 2.48 6.64
CA ILE A 53 5.94 2.16 5.24
C ILE A 53 4.43 2.04 5.02
N GLU A 54 3.72 1.33 5.90
CA GLU A 54 2.27 1.15 5.80
C GLU A 54 1.51 2.47 5.70
N ILE A 55 1.84 3.44 6.55
CA ILE A 55 1.13 4.72 6.65
C ILE A 55 1.40 5.58 5.42
N ILE A 56 2.65 5.58 4.93
CA ILE A 56 3.02 6.40 3.78
C ILE A 56 2.49 5.76 2.48
N ALA A 57 2.59 4.43 2.36
CA ALA A 57 2.02 3.66 1.25
C ALA A 57 0.50 3.85 1.16
N GLU A 58 -0.20 3.77 2.29
CA GLU A 58 -1.65 3.99 2.35
C GLU A 58 -2.03 5.40 1.89
N ARG A 59 -1.28 6.43 2.32
CA ARG A 59 -1.57 7.82 1.93
C ARG A 59 -1.38 8.02 0.43
N ASP A 60 -0.32 7.47 -0.14
CA ASP A 60 -0.02 7.59 -1.56
C ASP A 60 -1.02 6.83 -2.42
N ALA A 61 -1.38 5.60 -2.04
CA ALA A 61 -2.38 4.80 -2.75
C ALA A 61 -3.75 5.51 -2.77
N ARG A 62 -4.16 6.10 -1.64
CA ARG A 62 -5.40 6.90 -1.57
C ARG A 62 -5.39 8.10 -2.51
N ALA A 63 -4.25 8.77 -2.67
CA ALA A 63 -4.12 9.91 -3.58
C ALA A 63 -4.21 9.47 -5.04
N ALA A 64 -3.51 8.39 -5.41
CA ALA A 64 -3.52 7.85 -6.77
C ALA A 64 -4.91 7.36 -7.22
N VAL A 65 -5.64 6.67 -6.33
CA VAL A 65 -7.02 6.23 -6.61
C VAL A 65 -7.95 7.42 -6.80
N ALA A 66 -7.84 8.47 -5.98
CA ALA A 66 -8.66 9.67 -6.12
C ALA A 66 -8.42 10.38 -7.46
N ASP A 67 -7.15 10.58 -7.84
CA ASP A 67 -6.79 11.20 -9.13
C ASP A 67 -7.29 10.37 -10.33
N THR A 68 -7.23 9.04 -10.23
CA THR A 68 -7.70 8.14 -11.29
C THR A 68 -9.22 8.20 -11.47
N LEU A 69 -9.97 8.36 -10.37
CA LEU A 69 -11.43 8.46 -10.39
C LEU A 69 -11.94 9.86 -10.80
N ASP A 70 -11.22 10.93 -10.44
CA ASP A 70 -11.55 12.30 -10.84
C ASP A 70 -11.16 12.61 -12.30
N GLY A 71 -10.24 11.81 -12.88
CA GLY A 71 -9.79 11.94 -14.27
C GLY A 71 -10.57 11.10 -15.31
N ALA A 72 -11.57 10.32 -14.89
CA ALA A 72 -12.36 9.40 -15.73
C ALA A 72 -13.71 9.99 -16.20
#